data_AF-A0A077YZ01-F1
#
_entry.id   AF-A0A077YZ01-F1
#
_cell.length_a   1.000
_cell.length_b   1.000
_cell.length_c   1.000
_cell.angle_alpha   90.00
_cell.angle_beta   90.00
_cell.angle_gamma   90.00
#
_symmetry.space_group_name_H-M   'P 1'
#
loop_
_entity.id
_entity.type
_entity.pdbx_description
1 polymer ?
#
loop_
_entity_poly.entity_id
_entity_poly.type
_entity_poly.pdbx_seq_one_letter_code
_entity_poly.pdbx_strand_id
1 'polypeptide(L)'
;MIDSSMLEGKSDLPSCTFGATSACSSAQFYPFTFNSIELFLPMEFVSNPSVFFGVLNANTWNCLDEVDKKRLKGLLPDCFNEEEKEKLALDVLGGRKNFFFGSPVVQFYRKLKVNENTFSSDDDDIAETVKYGTSTFNKAHDDISSMSTLGRLDSVDLDLYKPLGGNNMKRMLEEYRVLRKTHKDHPTLDFTDVTLENVIERSGLQQYFARMNERRTAVAFTLMK
;
A
#
# COMPACT_ATOMS: atom_id res chain seq x y z
N MET A 1 47.57 -9.24 53.98
CA MET A 1 48.28 -10.05 52.97
C MET A 1 47.37 -10.17 51.77
N ILE A 2 47.82 -9.60 50.65
CA ILE A 2 47.20 -9.54 49.30
C ILE A 2 45.95 -8.65 49.18
N ASP A 3 46.21 -7.38 48.89
CA ASP A 3 45.36 -6.47 48.10
C ASP A 3 46.13 -6.17 46.79
N SER A 4 45.48 -6.26 45.62
CA SER A 4 45.93 -5.65 44.34
C SER A 4 44.88 -5.79 43.22
N SER A 5 44.18 -4.67 42.97
CA SER A 5 43.82 -4.07 41.67
C SER A 5 43.89 -4.90 40.37
N MET A 6 42.77 -5.00 39.65
CA MET A 6 42.60 -5.12 38.19
C MET A 6 41.09 -4.95 37.93
N LEU A 7 40.53 -4.20 36.98
CA LEU A 7 40.99 -3.49 35.79
C LEU A 7 39.89 -2.44 35.52
N GLU A 8 40.27 -1.18 35.32
CA GLU A 8 39.43 -0.19 34.66
C GLU A 8 39.27 -0.57 33.17
N GLY A 9 38.03 -0.58 32.67
CA GLY A 9 37.71 -0.75 31.26
C GLY A 9 36.86 0.42 30.76
N LYS A 10 37.53 1.54 30.42
CA LYS A 10 37.10 2.56 29.44
C LYS A 10 37.09 1.87 28.07
N SER A 11 36.02 1.87 27.28
CA SER A 11 35.53 2.87 26.31
C SER A 11 34.88 1.98 25.21
N ASP A 12 33.80 2.28 24.49
CA ASP A 12 33.43 3.45 23.70
C ASP A 12 31.93 3.31 23.38
N LEU A 13 31.12 4.30 23.77
CA LEU A 13 29.79 4.51 23.18
C LEU A 13 29.97 5.37 21.94
N PRO A 14 29.35 5.03 20.78
CA PRO A 14 29.42 5.89 19.61
C PRO A 14 28.66 7.18 19.89
N SER A 15 29.40 8.26 20.15
CA SER A 15 28.89 9.61 20.24
C SER A 15 28.45 10.05 18.84
N CYS A 16 27.16 10.00 18.56
CA CYS A 16 26.56 10.68 17.41
C CYS A 16 26.61 12.19 17.66
N THR A 17 27.73 12.82 17.29
CA THR A 17 27.82 14.28 17.16
C THR A 17 27.02 14.71 15.93
N PHE A 18 25.74 15.04 16.13
CA PHE A 18 25.01 15.86 15.16
C PHE A 18 25.55 17.28 15.25
N GLY A 19 26.07 17.78 14.12
CA GLY A 19 26.63 19.12 13.99
C GLY A 19 25.63 20.17 14.45
N ALA A 20 26.07 21.01 15.38
CA ALA A 20 25.34 22.16 15.88
C ALA A 20 25.25 23.24 14.80
N THR A 21 24.12 23.31 14.11
CA THR A 21 23.64 24.56 13.51
C THR A 21 22.11 24.59 13.55
N SER A 22 21.57 25.69 14.04
CA SER A 22 20.15 26.07 14.15
C SER A 22 19.46 25.67 15.46
N ALA A 23 19.05 26.70 16.21
CA ALA A 23 18.35 26.61 17.47
C ALA A 23 17.10 25.72 17.34
N CYS A 24 17.05 24.66 18.14
CA CYS A 24 15.86 23.84 18.30
C CYS A 24 14.78 24.70 18.97
N SER A 25 13.91 25.32 18.17
CA SER A 25 12.62 25.75 18.66
C SER A 25 11.94 24.51 19.25
N SER A 26 11.43 24.64 20.48
CA SER A 26 10.73 23.60 21.24
C SER A 26 10.12 22.52 20.35
N ALA A 27 10.57 21.26 20.45
CA ALA A 27 10.03 20.16 19.66
C ALA A 27 8.52 20.08 19.85
N GLN A 28 7.76 20.59 18.88
CA GLN A 28 6.30 20.56 18.92
C GLN A 28 5.87 19.17 18.50
N PHE A 29 5.11 18.50 19.38
CA PHE A 29 4.53 17.19 19.10
C PHE A 29 3.07 17.35 18.72
N TYR A 30 2.67 16.61 17.71
CA TYR A 30 1.34 16.53 17.16
C TYR A 30 0.65 15.25 17.68
N PRO A 31 -0.44 15.35 18.46
CA PRO A 31 -1.19 14.19 18.91
C PRO A 31 -2.01 13.61 17.74
N PHE A 32 -1.74 12.36 17.38
CA PHE A 32 -2.41 11.63 16.31
C PHE A 32 -3.05 10.34 16.85
N THR A 33 -4.31 10.09 16.50
CA THR A 33 -4.99 8.83 16.84
C THR A 33 -5.14 7.94 15.61
N PHE A 34 -4.64 6.70 15.70
CA PHE A 34 -4.81 5.69 14.65
C PHE A 34 -5.19 4.35 15.27
N ASN A 35 -6.33 3.80 14.85
CA ASN A 35 -6.85 2.53 15.37
C ASN A 35 -6.89 2.47 16.92
N SER A 36 -7.29 3.57 17.56
CA SER A 36 -7.32 3.74 19.04
C SER A 36 -5.96 3.83 19.73
N ILE A 37 -4.88 3.99 18.97
CA ILE A 37 -3.53 4.25 19.51
C ILE A 37 -3.25 5.75 19.39
N GLU A 38 -2.96 6.39 20.52
CA GLU A 38 -2.47 7.78 20.58
C GLU A 38 -0.96 7.81 20.33
N LEU A 39 -0.54 8.57 19.32
CA LEU A 39 0.84 8.75 18.90
C LEU A 39 1.19 10.23 18.98
N PHE A 40 2.31 10.58 19.61
CA PHE A 40 2.84 11.94 19.60
C PHE A 40 3.93 12.04 18.53
N LEU A 41 3.57 12.55 17.35
CA LEU A 41 4.47 12.66 16.21
C LEU A 41 5.16 14.03 16.20
N PRO A 42 6.46 14.14 15.85
CA PRO A 42 7.07 15.45 15.64
C PRO A 42 6.32 16.25 14.57
N MET A 43 6.03 17.54 14.79
CA MET A 43 5.29 18.37 13.84
C MET A 43 5.95 18.37 12.44
N GLU A 44 7.28 18.33 12.37
CA GLU A 44 8.04 18.23 11.13
C GLU A 44 7.64 17.00 10.28
N PHE A 45 7.23 15.89 10.90
CA PHE A 45 6.78 14.70 10.18
C PHE A 45 5.41 14.88 9.54
N VAL A 46 4.58 15.78 10.06
CA VAL A 46 3.24 16.09 9.50
C VAL A 46 3.35 17.19 8.44
N SER A 47 4.17 18.21 8.72
CA SER A 47 4.35 19.36 7.83
C SER A 47 5.18 19.01 6.60
N ASN A 48 6.26 18.24 6.75
CA ASN A 48 7.25 18.02 5.70
C ASN A 48 7.27 16.56 5.21
N PRO A 49 6.73 16.27 4.01
CA PRO A 49 6.68 14.91 3.48
C PRO A 49 8.09 14.32 3.29
N SER A 50 9.06 15.15 2.91
CA SER A 50 10.43 14.72 2.65
C SER A 50 11.10 14.17 3.91
N VAL A 51 10.80 14.73 5.08
CA VAL A 51 11.31 14.24 6.37
C VAL A 51 10.65 12.92 6.71
N PHE A 52 9.33 12.83 6.59
CA PHE A 52 8.57 11.61 6.85
C PHE A 52 9.03 10.42 5.98
N PHE A 53 9.08 10.61 4.66
CA PHE A 53 9.54 9.56 3.73
C PHE A 53 11.06 9.37 3.77
N GLY A 54 11.82 10.35 4.23
CA GLY A 54 13.25 10.22 4.49
C GLY A 54 13.54 9.26 5.65
N VAL A 55 12.70 9.29 6.69
CA VAL A 55 12.80 8.40 7.85
C VAL A 55 12.10 7.06 7.61
N LEU A 56 11.05 7.01 6.79
CA LEU A 56 10.36 5.76 6.42
C LEU A 56 10.68 5.39 4.99
N ASN A 57 11.83 4.76 4.81
CA ASN A 57 12.30 4.25 3.52
C ASN A 57 12.82 2.81 3.63
N ALA A 58 13.17 2.21 2.50
CA ALA A 58 13.75 0.87 2.46
C ALA A 58 15.06 0.73 3.26
N ASN A 59 15.85 1.81 3.42
CA ASN A 59 17.09 1.77 4.22
C ASN A 59 16.78 1.60 5.71
N THR A 60 15.66 2.14 6.17
CA THR A 60 15.21 2.06 7.56
C THR A 60 15.01 0.60 7.96
N TRP A 61 14.52 -0.24 7.06
CA TRP A 61 14.40 -1.68 7.28
C TRP A 61 15.75 -2.34 7.59
N ASN A 62 16.81 -1.93 6.90
CA ASN A 62 18.16 -2.47 7.12
C ASN A 62 18.79 -2.00 8.43
N CYS A 63 18.34 -0.86 8.96
CA CYS A 63 18.80 -0.33 10.24
C CYS A 63 18.09 -0.93 11.46
N LEU A 64 17.03 -1.71 11.28
CA LEU A 64 16.29 -2.34 12.37
C LEU A 64 16.97 -3.62 12.84
N ASP A 65 16.91 -3.88 14.15
CA ASP A 65 17.35 -5.14 14.74
C ASP A 65 16.43 -6.29 14.34
N GLU A 66 16.96 -7.52 14.37
CA GLU A 66 16.21 -8.73 14.02
C GLU A 66 14.96 -8.93 14.90
N VAL A 67 14.98 -8.44 16.14
CA VAL A 67 13.82 -8.45 17.04
C VAL A 67 12.68 -7.59 16.50
N ASP A 68 13.00 -6.38 16.03
CA ASP A 68 12.01 -5.44 15.50
C ASP A 68 11.54 -5.85 14.12
N LYS A 69 12.43 -6.37 13.27
CA LYS A 69 12.03 -7.00 11.99
C LYS A 69 11.05 -8.13 12.23
N LYS A 70 11.30 -9.01 13.20
CA LYS A 70 10.37 -10.10 13.55
C LYS A 70 9.01 -9.57 14.01
N ARG A 71 8.98 -8.51 14.82
CA ARG A 71 7.75 -7.84 15.25
C ARG A 71 6.98 -7.27 14.06
N LEU A 72 7.65 -6.58 13.15
CA LEU A 72 7.04 -6.01 11.95
C LEU A 72 6.55 -7.09 10.97
N LYS A 73 7.30 -8.18 10.79
CA LYS A 73 6.88 -9.35 9.99
C LYS A 73 5.62 -10.01 10.57
N GLY A 74 5.40 -9.94 11.88
CA GLY A 74 4.18 -10.39 12.55
C GLY A 74 2.94 -9.54 12.26
N LEU A 75 3.11 -8.31 11.75
CA LEU A 75 2.00 -7.44 11.31
C LEU A 75 1.65 -7.62 9.83
N LEU A 76 2.45 -8.39 9.08
CA LEU A 76 2.22 -8.68 7.67
C LEU A 76 1.29 -9.89 7.51
N PRO A 77 0.54 -9.99 6.39
CA PRO A 77 -0.37 -11.11 6.14
C PRO A 77 0.32 -12.48 6.27
N ASP A 78 -0.31 -13.41 6.99
CA ASP A 78 0.25 -14.75 7.29
C ASP A 78 0.31 -15.71 6.09
N CYS A 79 -0.12 -15.27 4.92
CA CYS A 79 -0.12 -16.09 3.71
C CYS A 79 1.27 -16.20 3.03
N PHE A 80 2.25 -15.43 3.49
CA PHE A 80 3.59 -15.29 2.92
C PHE A 80 4.68 -16.01 3.75
N ASN A 81 5.66 -16.60 3.07
CA ASN A 81 6.88 -17.14 3.70
C ASN A 81 7.75 -16.00 4.30
N GLU A 82 8.68 -16.32 5.20
CA GLU A 82 9.56 -15.30 5.82
C GLU A 82 10.32 -14.42 4.82
N GLU A 83 10.79 -15.00 3.71
CA GLU A 83 11.45 -14.28 2.61
C GLU A 83 10.47 -13.37 1.85
N GLU A 84 9.25 -13.84 1.62
CA GLU A 84 8.20 -13.07 0.95
C GLU A 84 7.71 -11.93 1.82
N LYS A 85 7.58 -12.14 3.13
CA LYS A 85 7.27 -11.10 4.13
C LYS A 85 8.34 -10.02 4.14
N GLU A 86 9.61 -10.39 4.06
CA GLU A 86 10.72 -9.43 4.00
C GLU A 86 10.71 -8.61 2.71
N LYS A 87 10.54 -9.27 1.57
CA LYS A 87 10.38 -8.59 0.28
C LYS A 87 9.19 -7.64 0.29
N LEU A 88 8.07 -8.07 0.86
CA LEU A 88 6.87 -7.26 1.02
C LEU A 88 7.13 -6.02 1.88
N ALA A 89 7.85 -6.16 3.01
CA ALA A 89 8.22 -5.02 3.86
C ALA A 89 9.07 -3.99 3.12
N LEU A 90 10.07 -4.45 2.37
CA LEU A 90 10.92 -3.60 1.53
C LEU A 90 10.13 -2.91 0.41
N ASP A 91 9.16 -3.60 -0.19
CA ASP A 91 8.30 -3.04 -1.22
C ASP A 91 7.35 -1.97 -0.67
N VAL A 92 6.79 -2.19 0.53
CA VAL A 92 5.91 -1.23 1.22
C VAL A 92 6.69 0.02 1.63
N LEU A 93 7.83 -0.14 2.31
CA LEU A 93 8.68 0.97 2.74
C LEU A 93 9.39 1.67 1.57
N GLY A 94 9.69 0.94 0.50
CA GLY A 94 10.31 1.49 -0.70
C GLY A 94 9.36 2.36 -1.52
N GLY A 95 8.04 2.26 -1.30
CA GLY A 95 7.02 3.04 -2.01
C GLY A 95 6.95 2.81 -3.52
N ARG A 96 7.75 1.89 -4.07
CA ARG A 96 7.87 1.61 -5.51
C ARG A 96 6.75 0.73 -6.05
N LYS A 97 6.08 -0.03 -5.18
CA LYS A 97 4.98 -0.91 -5.58
C LYS A 97 3.64 -0.33 -5.16
N ASN A 98 2.67 -0.48 -6.05
CA ASN A 98 1.29 -0.12 -5.81
C ASN A 98 0.60 -1.28 -5.06
N PHE A 99 0.11 -1.01 -3.85
CA PHE A 99 -0.67 -1.95 -3.06
C PHE A 99 -2.10 -1.44 -2.96
N PHE A 100 -2.99 -1.99 -3.79
CA PHE A 100 -4.43 -1.73 -3.75
C PHE A 100 -4.75 -0.22 -3.64
N PHE A 101 -4.48 0.52 -4.72
CA PHE A 101 -4.68 1.99 -4.84
C PHE A 101 -3.64 2.89 -4.13
N GLY A 102 -2.37 2.51 -4.22
CA GLY A 102 -1.21 3.36 -3.95
C GLY A 102 -0.20 2.71 -3.01
N SER A 103 0.80 3.47 -2.58
CA SER A 103 1.67 3.04 -1.48
C SER A 103 0.93 3.18 -0.14
N PRO A 104 0.93 2.15 0.73
CA PRO A 104 0.32 2.23 2.06
C PRO A 104 0.93 3.36 2.91
N VAL A 105 2.24 3.60 2.77
CA VAL A 105 2.96 4.67 3.49
C VAL A 105 2.45 6.05 3.04
N VAL A 106 2.19 6.23 1.74
CA VAL A 106 1.62 7.47 1.19
C VAL A 106 0.16 7.64 1.62
N GLN A 107 -0.62 6.57 1.68
CA GLN A 107 -1.99 6.63 2.20
C GLN A 107 -2.01 7.01 3.68
N PHE A 108 -1.11 6.44 4.48
CA PHE A 108 -0.98 6.80 5.90
C PHE A 108 -0.59 8.26 6.07
N TYR A 109 0.40 8.75 5.34
CA TYR A 109 0.79 10.16 5.36
C TYR A 109 -0.37 11.10 4.98
N ARG A 110 -1.20 10.73 4.00
CA ARG A 110 -2.42 11.49 3.69
C ARG A 110 -3.40 11.52 4.86
N LYS A 111 -3.60 10.40 5.55
CA LYS A 111 -4.44 10.37 6.76
C LYS A 111 -3.89 11.23 7.90
N LEU A 112 -2.56 11.38 8.00
CA LEU A 112 -1.91 12.31 8.93
C LEU A 112 -2.14 13.79 8.61
N LYS A 113 -2.57 14.13 7.39
CA LYS A 113 -2.92 15.52 7.03
C LYS A 113 -4.42 15.79 7.18
N VAL A 114 -5.25 14.79 6.87
CA VAL A 114 -6.71 14.95 6.89
C VAL A 114 -7.25 15.18 8.30
N ASN A 115 -6.58 14.71 9.35
CA ASN A 115 -6.95 15.00 10.73
C ASN A 115 -6.73 16.47 11.17
N GLU A 116 -5.96 17.28 10.43
CA GLU A 116 -5.92 18.73 10.63
C GLU A 116 -7.23 19.39 10.17
N ASN A 117 -8.00 18.70 9.31
CA ASN A 117 -9.29 19.16 8.81
C ASN A 117 -10.40 18.40 9.55
N THR A 118 -10.61 18.78 10.82
CA THR A 118 -11.81 18.42 11.57
C THR A 118 -13.06 18.81 10.78
N PHE A 119 -13.83 17.82 10.31
CA PHE A 119 -15.22 17.94 9.84
C PHE A 119 -15.51 18.91 8.68
N SER A 120 -15.36 18.44 7.44
CA SER A 120 -16.16 18.87 6.27
C SER A 120 -15.92 17.84 5.16
N SER A 121 -16.76 16.83 4.87
CA SER A 121 -18.16 16.83 4.42
C SER A 121 -18.43 17.87 3.32
N ASP A 122 -18.49 17.36 2.09
CA ASP A 122 -18.84 18.01 0.81
C ASP A 122 -18.02 19.24 0.37
N ASP A 123 -17.66 19.21 -0.92
CA ASP A 123 -17.09 20.29 -1.74
C ASP A 123 -15.59 20.59 -1.60
N ASP A 124 -14.77 20.04 -2.51
CA ASP A 124 -13.54 20.70 -3.00
C ASP A 124 -13.11 20.14 -4.37
N ASP A 125 -13.50 20.86 -5.43
CA ASP A 125 -12.83 20.87 -6.73
C ASP A 125 -11.49 21.61 -6.58
N ILE A 126 -10.35 20.90 -6.48
CA ILE A 126 -9.04 21.54 -6.71
C ILE A 126 -8.18 20.75 -7.70
N ALA A 127 -8.03 21.37 -8.86
CA ALA A 127 -7.11 21.02 -9.90
C ALA A 127 -5.67 21.29 -9.46
N GLU A 128 -4.96 20.30 -8.90
CA GLU A 128 -3.50 20.28 -8.95
C GLU A 128 -2.95 18.88 -8.68
N THR A 129 -3.13 17.99 -9.66
CA THR A 129 -2.36 16.75 -9.71
C THR A 129 -0.91 17.10 -10.01
N VAL A 130 -0.06 16.99 -8.98
CA VAL A 130 1.38 17.02 -9.14
C VAL A 130 1.78 15.95 -10.16
N LYS A 131 2.21 16.44 -11.33
CA LYS A 131 2.72 15.65 -12.45
C LYS A 131 4.03 14.98 -12.04
N TYR A 132 3.97 13.74 -11.56
CA TYR A 132 5.12 12.85 -11.55
C TYR A 132 4.88 11.76 -12.60
N GLY A 133 5.57 11.87 -13.75
CA GLY A 133 5.68 10.77 -14.71
C GLY A 133 5.34 11.07 -16.17
N THR A 134 5.67 12.24 -16.74
CA THR A 134 5.79 12.34 -18.21
C THR A 134 7.13 11.76 -18.64
N SER A 135 7.14 10.46 -18.91
CA SER A 135 8.27 9.79 -19.55
C SER A 135 8.06 9.83 -21.06
N THR A 136 8.77 10.76 -21.71
CA THR A 136 8.95 10.84 -23.16
C THR A 136 9.92 9.75 -23.60
N PHE A 137 9.47 8.75 -24.35
CA PHE A 137 10.38 7.86 -25.09
C PHE A 137 9.96 7.68 -26.54
N ASN A 138 10.97 7.73 -27.40
CA ASN A 138 10.89 7.87 -28.83
C ASN A 138 10.56 6.55 -29.55
N LYS A 139 9.65 6.66 -30.50
CA LYS A 139 9.41 5.87 -31.72
C LYS A 139 10.52 4.88 -32.12
N ALA A 140 10.24 3.59 -32.03
CA ALA A 140 10.83 2.55 -32.86
C ALA A 140 9.70 1.66 -33.41
N HIS A 141 9.83 1.30 -34.67
CA HIS A 141 8.76 0.99 -35.60
C HIS A 141 8.82 -0.51 -35.91
N ASP A 142 8.20 -1.37 -35.11
CA ASP A 142 8.16 -2.83 -35.37
C ASP A 142 6.84 -3.47 -34.86
N ASP A 143 6.12 -4.11 -35.79
CA ASP A 143 5.09 -5.17 -35.66
C ASP A 143 4.17 -5.18 -34.42
N ILE A 144 3.23 -4.24 -34.39
CA ILE A 144 2.24 -4.04 -33.32
C ILE A 144 1.03 -5.01 -33.40
N SER A 145 0.88 -5.84 -34.43
CA SER A 145 -0.35 -6.64 -34.58
C SER A 145 -0.34 -8.01 -33.86
N SER A 146 0.78 -8.44 -33.28
CA SER A 146 0.95 -9.79 -32.69
C SER A 146 1.16 -9.84 -31.18
N MET A 147 1.31 -8.69 -30.50
CA MET A 147 1.54 -8.66 -29.06
C MET A 147 0.27 -8.39 -28.27
N SER A 148 0.09 -9.14 -27.16
CA SER A 148 -0.96 -8.89 -26.16
C SER A 148 -0.79 -7.49 -25.55
N THR A 149 -1.90 -6.80 -25.32
CA THR A 149 -1.97 -5.48 -24.67
C THR A 149 -1.28 -5.45 -23.30
N LEU A 150 -1.21 -6.58 -22.59
CA LEU A 150 -0.48 -6.73 -21.32
C LEU A 150 1.05 -6.50 -21.44
N GLY A 151 1.63 -6.64 -22.64
CA GLY A 151 3.06 -6.41 -22.88
C GLY A 151 3.39 -5.02 -23.41
N ARG A 152 2.38 -4.20 -23.70
CA ARG A 152 2.54 -2.85 -24.23
C ARG A 152 2.54 -1.84 -23.10
N LEU A 153 3.72 -1.38 -22.70
CA LEU A 153 3.82 -0.20 -21.84
C LEU A 153 3.39 1.09 -22.57
N ASP A 154 3.20 1.03 -23.89
CA ASP A 154 2.82 2.13 -24.78
C ASP A 154 1.38 2.04 -25.30
N SER A 155 0.62 0.98 -24.99
CA SER A 155 -0.80 0.97 -25.33
C SER A 155 -1.54 1.89 -24.38
N VAL A 156 -2.06 2.98 -24.93
CA VAL A 156 -3.23 3.63 -24.37
C VAL A 156 -4.32 2.57 -24.37
N ASP A 157 -4.63 2.10 -23.19
CA ASP A 157 -5.62 1.08 -22.89
C ASP A 157 -6.98 1.59 -23.42
N LEU A 158 -7.35 1.16 -24.64
CA LEU A 158 -8.44 1.73 -25.45
C LEU A 158 -9.82 1.55 -24.81
N ASP A 159 -9.91 0.68 -23.80
CA ASP A 159 -11.06 0.40 -22.96
C ASP A 159 -11.03 1.13 -21.62
N LEU A 160 -9.86 1.55 -21.14
CA LEU A 160 -9.67 2.14 -19.81
C LEU A 160 -9.78 3.67 -19.79
N TYR A 161 -9.80 4.32 -20.96
CA TYR A 161 -9.94 5.78 -21.12
C TYR A 161 -11.02 6.21 -22.12
N LYS A 162 -12.14 5.49 -22.25
CA LYS A 162 -13.33 6.13 -22.83
C LYS A 162 -13.90 7.08 -21.78
N PRO A 163 -13.80 8.42 -21.95
CA PRO A 163 -14.51 9.32 -21.07
C PRO A 163 -15.97 8.90 -21.14
N LEU A 164 -16.58 8.55 -20.01
CA LEU A 164 -18.02 8.43 -19.91
C LEU A 164 -18.56 9.83 -20.20
N GLY A 165 -18.78 10.13 -21.49
CA GLY A 165 -19.30 11.40 -21.98
C GLY A 165 -20.66 11.68 -21.34
N GLY A 166 -20.66 12.42 -20.24
CA GLY A 166 -21.87 12.89 -19.55
C GLY A 166 -22.73 11.80 -18.91
N ASN A 167 -22.44 10.52 -19.09
CA ASN A 167 -23.04 9.39 -18.38
C ASN A 167 -22.38 9.25 -17.01
N ASN A 168 -22.71 10.20 -16.13
CA ASN A 168 -22.47 10.07 -14.70
C ASN A 168 -23.01 8.71 -14.23
N MET A 169 -22.31 8.04 -13.31
CA MET A 169 -22.79 6.82 -12.66
C MET A 169 -24.25 6.95 -12.20
N LYS A 170 -24.64 8.15 -11.74
CA LYS A 170 -26.03 8.50 -11.40
C LYS A 170 -27.03 8.27 -12.55
N ARG A 171 -26.72 8.69 -13.78
CA ARG A 171 -27.60 8.49 -14.95
C ARG A 171 -27.73 7.01 -15.28
N MET A 172 -26.61 6.29 -15.30
CA MET A 172 -26.60 4.84 -15.54
C MET A 172 -27.43 4.08 -14.51
N LEU A 173 -27.35 4.47 -13.23
CA LEU A 173 -28.17 3.87 -12.17
C LEU A 173 -29.66 4.17 -12.33
N GLU A 174 -30.02 5.38 -12.76
CA GLU A 174 -31.43 5.71 -13.03
C GLU A 174 -31.96 4.93 -14.24
N GLU A 175 -31.19 4.82 -15.33
CA GLU A 175 -31.52 3.98 -16.49
C GLU A 175 -31.75 2.52 -16.07
N TYR A 176 -30.86 1.97 -15.24
CA TYR A 176 -31.01 0.62 -14.69
C TYR A 176 -32.26 0.48 -13.81
N ARG A 177 -32.61 1.51 -13.04
CA ARG A 177 -33.83 1.53 -12.22
C ARG A 177 -35.09 1.58 -13.07
N VAL A 178 -35.08 2.33 -14.17
CA VAL A 178 -36.18 2.38 -15.15
C VAL A 178 -36.31 1.03 -15.85
N LEU A 179 -35.20 0.45 -16.31
CA LEU A 179 -35.17 -0.83 -17.02
C LEU A 179 -35.78 -1.95 -16.18
N ARG A 180 -35.44 -2.03 -14.88
CA ARG A 180 -36.04 -3.00 -13.94
C ARG A 180 -37.56 -2.84 -13.77
N LYS A 181 -38.10 -1.65 -14.01
CA LYS A 181 -39.54 -1.37 -13.91
C LYS A 181 -40.26 -1.65 -15.23
N THR A 182 -39.67 -1.28 -16.36
CA THR A 182 -40.33 -1.32 -17.69
C THR A 182 -40.13 -2.65 -18.41
N HIS A 183 -38.94 -3.25 -18.32
CA HIS A 183 -38.57 -4.46 -19.06
C HIS A 183 -37.89 -5.47 -18.14
N LYS A 184 -38.70 -6.20 -17.36
CA LYS A 184 -38.20 -7.22 -16.41
C LYS A 184 -37.42 -8.34 -17.10
N ASP A 185 -37.78 -8.67 -18.34
CA ASP A 185 -37.18 -9.77 -19.11
C ASP A 185 -36.04 -9.29 -20.03
N HIS A 186 -35.44 -8.12 -19.73
CA HIS A 186 -34.32 -7.60 -20.52
C HIS A 186 -33.07 -8.45 -20.29
N PRO A 187 -32.30 -8.84 -21.33
CA PRO A 187 -31.13 -9.72 -21.18
C PRO A 187 -30.06 -9.17 -20.23
N THR A 188 -29.93 -7.85 -20.09
CA THR A 188 -29.02 -7.22 -19.10
C THR A 188 -29.44 -7.44 -17.64
N LEU A 189 -30.69 -7.86 -17.39
CA LEU A 189 -31.20 -8.23 -16.06
C LEU A 189 -31.24 -9.74 -15.84
N ASP A 190 -30.93 -10.51 -16.89
CA ASP A 190 -30.85 -11.96 -16.80
C ASP A 190 -29.49 -12.35 -16.21
N PHE A 191 -29.51 -13.00 -15.06
CA PHE A 191 -28.34 -13.54 -14.38
C PHE A 191 -28.39 -15.07 -14.28
N THR A 192 -29.27 -15.73 -15.03
CA THR A 192 -29.45 -17.19 -14.96
C THR A 192 -28.22 -17.97 -15.43
N ASP A 193 -27.38 -17.37 -16.28
CA ASP A 193 -26.10 -17.90 -16.74
C ASP A 193 -24.95 -17.69 -15.74
N VAL A 194 -25.15 -16.81 -14.75
CA VAL A 194 -24.19 -16.54 -13.67
C VAL A 194 -24.41 -17.53 -12.52
N THR A 195 -23.92 -18.76 -12.71
CA THR A 195 -23.83 -19.74 -11.62
C THR A 195 -22.61 -19.46 -10.74
N LEU A 196 -22.68 -19.82 -9.46
CA LEU A 196 -21.55 -19.70 -8.54
C LEU A 196 -20.32 -20.47 -9.07
N GLU A 197 -20.54 -21.64 -9.66
CA GLU A 197 -19.48 -22.46 -10.27
C GLU A 197 -18.75 -21.69 -11.38
N ASN A 198 -19.49 -21.06 -12.30
CA ASN A 198 -18.94 -20.26 -13.38
C ASN A 198 -18.10 -19.08 -12.84
N VAL A 199 -18.53 -18.47 -11.73
CA VAL A 199 -17.79 -17.38 -11.09
C VAL A 199 -16.49 -17.90 -10.47
N ILE A 200 -16.53 -19.02 -9.75
CA ILE A 200 -15.33 -19.60 -9.10
C ILE A 200 -14.31 -20.04 -10.16
N GLU A 201 -14.77 -20.63 -11.27
CA GLU A 201 -13.91 -21.02 -12.40
C GLU A 201 -13.25 -19.81 -13.06
N ARG A 202 -14.02 -18.77 -13.42
CA ARG A 202 -13.51 -17.57 -14.09
C ARG A 202 -12.65 -16.68 -13.21
N SER A 203 -12.91 -16.63 -11.90
CA SER A 203 -12.13 -15.84 -10.94
C SER A 203 -10.83 -16.50 -10.52
N GLY A 204 -10.57 -17.75 -10.92
CA GLY A 204 -9.41 -18.52 -10.48
C GLY A 204 -9.45 -18.90 -8.99
N LEU A 205 -10.60 -18.74 -8.33
CA LEU A 205 -10.76 -19.07 -6.91
C LEU A 205 -10.60 -20.57 -6.64
N GLN A 206 -10.86 -21.44 -7.61
CA GLN A 206 -10.57 -22.89 -7.51
C GLN A 206 -9.10 -23.13 -7.08
N GLN A 207 -8.15 -22.41 -7.70
CA GLN A 207 -6.72 -22.54 -7.40
C GLN A 207 -6.39 -22.00 -6.01
N TYR A 208 -7.04 -20.90 -5.61
CA TYR A 208 -6.89 -20.33 -4.28
C TYR A 208 -7.36 -21.31 -3.19
N PHE A 209 -8.55 -21.92 -3.36
CA PHE A 209 -9.08 -22.90 -2.42
C PHE A 209 -8.25 -24.19 -2.39
N ALA A 210 -7.78 -24.70 -3.53
CA ALA A 210 -6.89 -25.86 -3.60
C ALA A 210 -5.59 -25.61 -2.82
N ARG A 211 -4.94 -24.47 -3.05
CA ARG A 211 -3.70 -24.08 -2.35
C ARG A 211 -3.91 -23.89 -0.85
N MET A 212 -5.06 -23.34 -0.46
CA MET A 212 -5.42 -23.22 0.96
C MET A 212 -5.66 -24.58 1.61
N ASN A 213 -6.31 -25.51 0.90
CA ASN A 213 -6.62 -26.83 1.46
C ASN A 213 -5.36 -27.72 1.58
N GLU A 214 -4.46 -27.69 0.59
CA GLU A 214 -3.14 -28.35 0.67
C GLU A 214 -2.32 -27.89 1.88
N ARG A 215 -2.36 -26.59 2.21
CA ARG A 215 -1.67 -26.06 3.39
C ARG A 215 -2.33 -26.53 4.68
N ARG A 216 -3.66 -26.59 4.74
CA ARG A 216 -4.38 -27.10 5.92
C ARG A 216 -4.12 -28.58 6.15
N THR A 217 -4.08 -29.40 5.09
CA THR A 217 -3.74 -30.82 5.20
C THR A 217 -2.27 -31.02 5.54
N ALA A 218 -1.35 -30.22 4.98
CA ALA A 218 0.08 -30.27 5.34
C ALA A 218 0.32 -29.90 6.82
N VAL A 219 -0.35 -28.85 7.32
CA VAL A 219 -0.27 -28.46 8.74
C VAL A 219 -0.89 -29.53 9.64
N ALA A 220 -2.05 -30.08 9.28
CA ALA A 220 -2.69 -31.16 10.04
C ALA A 220 -1.82 -32.43 10.08
N PHE A 221 -1.17 -32.79 8.97
CA PHE A 221 -0.27 -33.95 8.91
C PHE A 221 1.04 -33.72 9.70
N THR A 222 1.51 -32.47 9.75
CA THR A 222 2.69 -32.10 10.56
C THR A 222 2.38 -32.13 12.07
N LEU A 223 1.15 -31.82 12.48
CA LEU A 223 0.73 -31.87 13.89
C LEU A 223 0.36 -33.28 14.38
N MET A 224 0.15 -34.24 13.48
CA MET A 224 -0.12 -35.65 13.83
C MET A 224 1.14 -36.53 13.91
N LYS A 225 2.32 -35.97 13.64
CA LYS A 225 3.62 -36.65 13.80
C LYS A 225 4.36 -36.12 15.03
#